data_AF-A0A375A679-F1
#
_entry.id   AF-A0A375A679-F1
#
_cell.length_a   1.000
_cell.length_b   1.000
_cell.length_c   1.000
_cell.angle_alpha   90.00
_cell.angle_beta   90.00
_cell.angle_gamma   90.00
#
_symmetry.space_group_name_H-M   'P 1'
#
loop_
_entity.id
_entity.type
_entity.pdbx_description
1 polymer ?
#
loop_
_entity_poly.entity_id
_entity_poly.type
_entity_poly.pdbx_seq_one_letter_code
_entity_poly.pdbx_strand_id
1 'polypeptide(L)'
;MKNEIDAINQKITIDGLRWVPRWRVNNGKSDSFVVPFSTTYPINIVFHGESEFKYGQYGIHLGQQDTLTFLGHEDQVILAKFIDCRANSPTFRQALTFTIKPSSSKTLIIPPGVAHTFHNLENVFTLNSYTLFLPDIDILSSANLNWSPGNDVINIPEDTSPAEVHGYHPMTEEAASIVYYRIGEFQQENLKKHKFQHSETREFLLDDGSKINLRIREKIDDSATVKFPQSKITGVEFRETPSIKTGKESCIVPLTRKSPMYIVEHGNQHYDFDSYGLHLGQEDHLTFLGKMDHEIKLKLVDMRKGSDTLFIEEELTFTPHPNVELVIPCGVAHALFNMANIITVNRPIIFLSRDKEYIPGHDVIDWPINNREYMSYSVNDVEADTAYYEFLVSQQKEIAREEPTHNTPKSVIVFDESSGKHVKVLLKEKV
;
A
#
# COMPACT_ATOMS: atom_id res chain seq x y z
N MET A 1 6.95 17.45 13.21
CA MET A 1 5.86 16.47 12.92
C MET A 1 5.07 16.10 14.18
N LYS A 2 5.71 15.69 15.29
CA LYS A 2 5.03 15.30 16.54
C LYS A 2 4.05 16.36 17.07
N ASN A 3 4.48 17.63 17.15
CA ASN A 3 3.64 18.74 17.61
C ASN A 3 2.40 19.01 16.71
N GLU A 4 2.49 18.74 15.41
CA GLU A 4 1.34 18.91 14.48
C GLU A 4 0.31 17.80 14.72
N ILE A 5 0.77 16.55 14.83
CA ILE A 5 -0.10 15.41 15.10
C ILE A 5 -0.78 15.55 16.46
N ASP A 6 -0.06 15.98 17.49
CA ASP A 6 -0.63 16.25 18.81
C ASP A 6 -1.72 17.33 18.75
N ALA A 7 -1.49 18.42 17.99
CA ALA A 7 -2.47 19.48 17.81
C ALA A 7 -3.72 19.03 17.02
N ILE A 8 -3.56 18.14 16.04
CA ILE A 8 -4.70 17.55 15.31
C ILE A 8 -5.47 16.59 16.23
N ASN A 9 -4.77 15.74 16.99
CA ASN A 9 -5.37 14.77 17.90
C ASN A 9 -6.13 15.43 19.06
N GLN A 10 -5.70 16.60 19.53
CA GLN A 10 -6.45 17.38 20.54
C GLN A 10 -7.87 17.77 20.09
N LYS A 11 -8.13 17.79 18.78
CA LYS A 11 -9.46 18.08 18.22
C LYS A 11 -10.29 16.82 18.02
N ILE A 12 -9.71 15.63 18.17
CA ILE A 12 -10.44 14.37 18.05
C ILE A 12 -11.07 14.04 19.38
N THR A 13 -12.39 13.89 19.36
CA THR A 13 -13.18 13.69 20.57
C THR A 13 -13.69 12.26 20.74
N ILE A 14 -13.63 11.42 19.69
CA ILE A 14 -14.00 10.00 19.76
C ILE A 14 -12.82 9.20 20.31
N ASP A 15 -13.07 8.39 21.34
CA ASP A 15 -12.04 7.60 22.00
C ASP A 15 -11.34 6.63 21.02
N GLY A 16 -10.02 6.58 21.07
CA GLY A 16 -9.20 5.71 20.22
C GLY A 16 -8.99 6.17 18.78
N LEU A 17 -9.90 6.95 18.19
CA LEU A 17 -9.73 7.59 16.87
C LEU A 17 -8.56 8.57 16.96
N ARG A 18 -7.54 8.40 16.11
CA ARG A 18 -6.33 9.25 16.19
C ARG A 18 -5.47 9.22 14.94
N TRP A 19 -4.71 10.28 14.74
CA TRP A 19 -3.59 10.30 13.82
C TRP A 19 -2.32 9.78 14.49
N VAL A 20 -1.55 9.00 13.74
CA VAL A 20 -0.19 8.59 14.11
C VAL A 20 0.81 9.09 13.08
N PRO A 21 2.00 9.56 13.50
CA PRO A 21 3.05 9.94 12.55
C PRO A 21 3.58 8.71 11.83
N ARG A 22 4.04 8.90 10.60
CA ARG A 22 4.74 7.89 9.80
C ARG A 22 6.18 8.32 9.62
N TRP A 23 7.08 7.38 9.90
CA TRP A 23 8.50 7.57 9.63
C TRP A 23 8.72 7.63 8.12
N ARG A 24 9.50 8.61 7.67
CA ARG A 24 9.85 8.81 6.27
C ARG A 24 11.23 9.42 6.17
N VAL A 25 11.96 9.09 5.11
CA VAL A 25 13.30 9.64 4.83
C VAL A 25 13.30 10.38 3.51
N ASN A 26 14.06 11.48 3.43
CA ASN A 26 14.19 12.27 2.21
C ASN A 26 14.85 11.45 1.09
N ASN A 27 14.30 11.55 -0.11
CA ASN A 27 14.74 10.81 -1.29
C ASN A 27 15.36 11.73 -2.36
N GLY A 28 16.27 12.62 -1.97
CA GLY A 28 17.07 13.45 -2.87
C GLY A 28 16.43 14.79 -3.28
N LYS A 29 15.12 14.98 -3.07
CA LYS A 29 14.43 16.28 -3.22
C LYS A 29 13.61 16.59 -1.97
N SER A 30 13.41 17.87 -1.66
CA SER A 30 12.74 18.31 -0.43
C SER A 30 11.31 17.79 -0.25
N ASP A 31 10.63 17.50 -1.35
CA ASP A 31 9.26 16.98 -1.42
C ASP A 31 9.17 15.49 -1.82
N SER A 32 10.30 14.78 -1.84
CA SER A 32 10.37 13.36 -2.18
C SER A 32 10.79 12.52 -0.97
N PHE A 33 10.08 11.42 -0.71
CA PHE A 33 10.25 10.62 0.49
C PHE A 33 10.13 9.11 0.24
N VAL A 34 10.94 8.32 0.94
CA VAL A 34 10.73 6.86 1.11
C VAL A 34 10.02 6.60 2.43
N VAL A 35 8.96 5.80 2.40
CA VAL A 35 8.09 5.53 3.56
C VAL A 35 7.88 4.02 3.71
N PRO A 36 8.57 3.37 4.66
CA PRO A 36 8.46 1.92 4.88
C PRO A 36 7.18 1.53 5.63
N PHE A 37 6.54 0.45 5.22
CA PHE A 37 5.41 -0.18 5.91
C PHE A 37 5.88 -1.50 6.54
N SER A 38 6.22 -1.40 7.83
CA SER A 38 6.82 -2.49 8.61
C SER A 38 5.79 -3.54 9.03
N THR A 39 5.30 -4.29 8.05
CA THR A 39 4.40 -5.42 8.25
C THR A 39 4.58 -6.46 7.16
N THR A 40 4.39 -7.73 7.53
CA THR A 40 4.26 -8.86 6.59
C THR A 40 2.80 -9.12 6.21
N TYR A 41 1.86 -8.38 6.78
CA TYR A 41 0.43 -8.61 6.61
C TYR A 41 -0.07 -8.01 5.29
N PRO A 42 -1.22 -8.50 4.76
CA PRO A 42 -1.80 -7.90 3.58
C PRO A 42 -2.17 -6.44 3.81
N ILE A 43 -2.03 -5.64 2.76
CA ILE A 43 -2.40 -4.22 2.71
C ILE A 43 -3.22 -4.03 1.46
N ASN A 44 -4.26 -3.18 1.51
CA ASN A 44 -5.04 -2.88 0.32
C ASN A 44 -4.68 -1.49 -0.22
N ILE A 45 -4.51 -1.38 -1.53
CA ILE A 45 -4.65 -0.11 -2.24
C ILE A 45 -6.14 0.06 -2.55
N VAL A 46 -6.72 1.17 -2.14
CA VAL A 46 -8.11 1.52 -2.50
C VAL A 46 -8.10 2.82 -3.27
N PHE A 47 -8.88 2.88 -4.35
CA PHE A 47 -9.03 4.08 -5.18
C PHE A 47 -10.47 4.24 -5.65
N HIS A 48 -10.83 5.47 -6.01
CA HIS A 48 -12.21 5.88 -6.26
C HIS A 48 -12.45 6.52 -7.63
N GLY A 49 -11.46 6.45 -8.52
CA GLY A 49 -11.54 7.00 -9.87
C GLY A 49 -11.33 8.50 -9.92
N GLU A 50 -11.69 9.10 -11.05
CA GLU A 50 -11.58 10.56 -11.28
C GLU A 50 -12.96 11.24 -11.27
N SER A 51 -14.03 10.48 -11.50
CA SER A 51 -15.42 10.94 -11.43
C SER A 51 -15.93 11.06 -9.99
N GLU A 52 -16.91 11.93 -9.75
CA GLU A 52 -17.54 12.13 -8.44
C GLU A 52 -17.96 10.79 -7.79
N PHE A 53 -17.46 10.55 -6.59
CA PHE A 53 -17.64 9.32 -5.83
C PHE A 53 -18.29 9.61 -4.47
N LYS A 54 -19.31 8.82 -4.12
CA LYS A 54 -19.99 8.86 -2.82
C LYS A 54 -20.35 7.46 -2.36
N TYR A 55 -20.04 7.15 -1.09
CA TYR A 55 -20.46 5.90 -0.45
C TYR A 55 -21.95 5.87 -0.09
N GLY A 56 -22.52 7.00 0.35
CA GLY A 56 -23.92 7.12 0.77
C GLY A 56 -24.29 6.42 2.08
N GLN A 57 -23.31 5.83 2.77
CA GLN A 57 -23.46 5.11 4.03
C GLN A 57 -22.19 5.22 4.88
N TYR A 58 -22.32 5.02 6.19
CA TYR A 58 -21.19 4.71 7.06
C TYR A 58 -20.91 3.21 7.02
N GLY A 59 -19.63 2.85 7.03
CA GLY A 59 -19.18 1.50 7.34
C GLY A 59 -18.76 1.37 8.80
N ILE A 60 -19.14 0.28 9.46
CA ILE A 60 -18.74 -0.09 10.82
C ILE A 60 -18.06 -1.46 10.77
N HIS A 61 -16.75 -1.49 10.98
CA HIS A 61 -16.00 -2.73 11.14
C HIS A 61 -16.08 -3.22 12.58
N LEU A 62 -16.45 -4.48 12.82
CA LEU A 62 -16.52 -5.04 14.18
C LEU A 62 -15.23 -5.75 14.62
N GLY A 63 -14.51 -6.33 13.67
CA GLY A 63 -13.29 -7.11 13.87
C GLY A 63 -12.07 -6.53 13.18
N GLN A 64 -12.17 -5.30 12.67
CA GLN A 64 -11.07 -4.63 12.00
C GLN A 64 -10.88 -3.21 12.53
N GLN A 65 -9.64 -2.88 12.90
CA GLN A 65 -9.18 -1.52 13.07
C GLN A 65 -8.56 -1.06 11.76
N ASP A 66 -9.11 -0.01 11.18
CA ASP A 66 -8.57 0.57 9.96
C ASP A 66 -7.39 1.48 10.25
N THR A 67 -6.34 1.33 9.45
CA THR A 67 -5.11 2.12 9.53
C THR A 67 -4.84 2.69 8.13
N LEU A 68 -5.40 3.88 7.91
CA LEU A 68 -5.58 4.49 6.59
C LEU A 68 -4.54 5.60 6.33
N THR A 69 -3.75 5.43 5.27
CA THR A 69 -2.84 6.48 4.78
C THR A 69 -3.41 7.04 3.48
N PHE A 70 -3.75 8.32 3.47
CA PHE A 70 -4.32 9.01 2.32
C PHE A 70 -3.20 9.58 1.45
N LEU A 71 -3.18 9.21 0.17
CA LEU A 71 -2.15 9.54 -0.80
C LEU A 71 -2.78 10.25 -2.01
N GLY A 72 -2.14 11.30 -2.49
CA GLY A 72 -2.66 12.16 -3.56
C GLY A 72 -2.10 13.57 -3.45
N HIS A 73 -2.65 14.49 -4.23
CA HIS A 73 -2.22 15.89 -4.20
C HIS A 73 -2.56 16.55 -2.85
N GLU A 74 -1.64 17.35 -2.30
CA GLU A 74 -1.75 17.94 -0.95
C GLU A 74 -2.86 18.99 -0.80
N ASP A 75 -3.35 19.52 -1.92
CA ASP A 75 -4.49 20.46 -1.96
C ASP A 75 -5.85 19.78 -2.00
N GLN A 76 -5.92 18.46 -2.21
CA GLN A 76 -7.17 17.73 -2.15
C GLN A 76 -7.74 17.78 -0.73
N VAL A 77 -9.05 18.02 -0.62
CA VAL A 77 -9.75 18.12 0.67
C VAL A 77 -10.80 17.03 0.78
N ILE A 78 -10.49 16.03 1.60
CA ILE A 78 -11.37 14.91 1.91
C ILE A 78 -12.21 15.31 3.12
N LEU A 79 -13.52 15.12 3.06
CA LEU A 79 -14.39 15.26 4.23
C LEU A 79 -14.55 13.91 4.91
N ALA A 80 -14.15 13.81 6.18
CA ALA A 80 -14.28 12.61 6.98
C ALA A 80 -15.35 12.81 8.06
N LYS A 81 -16.24 11.84 8.18
CA LYS A 81 -17.32 11.83 9.18
C LYS A 81 -17.24 10.54 9.99
N PHE A 82 -17.46 10.66 11.29
CA PHE A 82 -17.36 9.56 12.24
C PHE A 82 -18.52 9.59 13.23
N ILE A 83 -18.97 8.41 13.65
CA ILE A 83 -19.84 8.25 14.82
C ILE A 83 -19.32 7.08 15.66
N ASP A 84 -19.18 7.29 16.96
CA ASP A 84 -18.82 6.19 17.86
C ASP A 84 -20.03 5.31 18.15
N CYS A 85 -20.04 4.09 17.62
CA CYS A 85 -21.16 3.17 17.77
C CYS A 85 -20.92 2.11 18.86
N ARG A 86 -19.84 2.23 19.66
CA ARG A 86 -19.47 1.24 20.68
C ARG A 86 -20.29 1.45 21.94
N ALA A 87 -21.11 0.46 22.32
CA ALA A 87 -22.04 0.56 23.45
C ALA A 87 -21.37 0.93 24.79
N ASN A 88 -20.14 0.44 24.98
CA ASN A 88 -19.38 0.62 26.22
C ASN A 88 -18.34 1.75 26.14
N SER A 89 -18.32 2.53 25.06
CA SER A 89 -17.36 3.63 24.89
C SER A 89 -17.76 4.85 25.73
N PRO A 90 -16.79 5.56 26.35
CA PRO A 90 -17.07 6.83 27.02
C PRO A 90 -17.57 7.92 26.05
N THR A 91 -17.35 7.74 24.76
CA THR A 91 -17.75 8.68 23.69
C THR A 91 -18.87 8.11 22.83
N PHE A 92 -19.61 7.11 23.31
CA PHE A 92 -20.72 6.49 22.58
C PHE A 92 -21.70 7.55 22.04
N ARG A 93 -22.08 7.41 20.76
CA ARG A 93 -22.95 8.33 20.00
C ARG A 93 -22.38 9.73 19.79
N GLN A 94 -21.11 9.95 20.10
CA GLN A 94 -20.45 11.16 19.69
C GLN A 94 -20.16 11.11 18.19
N ALA A 95 -20.52 12.19 17.50
CA ALA A 95 -20.16 12.40 16.11
C ALA A 95 -18.99 13.36 16.00
N LEU A 96 -18.17 13.16 14.98
CA LEU A 96 -17.04 14.02 14.67
C LEU A 96 -16.90 14.16 13.15
N THR A 97 -16.71 15.39 12.70
CA THR A 97 -16.47 15.70 11.29
C THR A 97 -15.25 16.59 11.17
N PHE A 98 -14.32 16.24 10.28
CA PHE A 98 -13.18 17.08 9.96
C PHE A 98 -12.70 16.85 8.53
N THR A 99 -11.88 17.78 8.05
CA THR A 99 -11.26 17.69 6.73
C THR A 99 -9.86 17.08 6.81
N ILE A 100 -9.51 16.26 5.82
CA ILE A 100 -8.22 15.61 5.67
C ILE A 100 -7.56 16.10 4.38
N LYS A 101 -6.25 16.35 4.44
CA LYS A 101 -5.40 16.53 3.26
C LYS A 101 -4.51 15.29 3.11
N PRO A 102 -4.38 14.71 1.91
CA PRO A 102 -3.47 13.58 1.67
C PRO A 102 -2.05 13.87 2.12
N SER A 103 -1.40 12.88 2.72
CA SER A 103 0.00 12.93 3.12
C SER A 103 0.50 11.55 3.54
N SER A 104 1.68 11.15 3.07
CA SER A 104 2.36 9.94 3.58
C SER A 104 2.89 10.09 5.01
N SER A 105 2.96 11.31 5.55
CA SER A 105 3.57 11.60 6.86
C SER A 105 2.75 11.13 8.05
N LYS A 106 1.51 10.71 7.82
CA LYS A 106 0.56 10.37 8.87
C LYS A 106 -0.48 9.37 8.41
N THR A 107 -1.02 8.64 9.36
CA THR A 107 -2.02 7.62 9.14
C THR A 107 -3.14 7.80 10.17
N LEU A 108 -4.38 7.62 9.72
CA LEU A 108 -5.56 7.66 10.59
C LEU A 108 -5.86 6.26 11.11
N ILE A 109 -5.98 6.13 12.43
CA ILE A 109 -6.41 4.92 13.12
C ILE A 109 -7.89 5.05 13.45
N ILE A 110 -8.71 4.15 12.93
CA ILE A 110 -10.15 4.08 13.21
C ILE A 110 -10.42 2.77 13.98
N PRO A 111 -10.77 2.86 15.27
CA PRO A 111 -11.05 1.67 16.08
C PRO A 111 -12.23 0.85 15.53
N PRO A 112 -12.27 -0.47 15.81
CA PRO A 112 -13.45 -1.28 15.54
C PRO A 112 -14.68 -0.67 16.25
N GLY A 113 -15.83 -0.65 15.56
CA GLY A 113 -17.08 -0.10 16.08
C GLY A 113 -17.26 1.41 15.91
N VAL A 114 -16.30 2.12 15.33
CA VAL A 114 -16.48 3.53 14.93
C VAL A 114 -16.97 3.57 13.49
N ALA A 115 -18.22 4.00 13.30
CA ALA A 115 -18.78 4.28 11.99
C ALA A 115 -17.96 5.36 11.30
N HIS A 116 -17.64 5.17 10.02
CA HIS A 116 -16.94 6.18 9.23
C HIS A 116 -17.38 6.21 7.77
N THR A 117 -17.28 7.40 7.19
CA THR A 117 -17.44 7.61 5.75
C THR A 117 -16.57 8.78 5.30
N PHE A 118 -16.25 8.79 4.02
CA PHE A 118 -15.36 9.77 3.40
C PHE A 118 -15.97 10.29 2.10
N HIS A 119 -15.80 11.59 1.87
CA HIS A 119 -16.18 12.23 0.62
C HIS A 119 -14.99 12.90 -0.04
N ASN A 120 -15.15 13.18 -1.34
CA ASN A 120 -14.14 13.83 -2.17
C ASN A 120 -12.86 12.97 -2.29
N LEU A 121 -13.04 11.67 -2.49
CA LEU A 121 -11.96 10.68 -2.62
C LEU A 121 -11.48 10.50 -4.07
N GLU A 122 -12.04 11.25 -5.02
CA GLU A 122 -11.59 11.22 -6.40
C GLU A 122 -10.12 11.64 -6.47
N ASN A 123 -9.33 10.94 -7.27
CA ASN A 123 -7.87 11.14 -7.36
C ASN A 123 -7.10 10.93 -6.04
N VAL A 124 -7.72 10.32 -5.03
CA VAL A 124 -7.08 9.91 -3.79
C VAL A 124 -6.93 8.39 -3.77
N PHE A 125 -5.74 7.95 -3.38
CA PHE A 125 -5.47 6.55 -3.07
C PHE A 125 -5.39 6.40 -1.56
N THR A 126 -5.91 5.30 -1.01
CA THR A 126 -5.68 4.96 0.38
C THR A 126 -4.91 3.66 0.49
N LEU A 127 -3.84 3.66 1.27
CA LEU A 127 -3.20 2.44 1.74
C LEU A 127 -3.86 2.02 3.04
N ASN A 128 -4.61 0.93 2.97
CA ASN A 128 -5.37 0.38 4.07
C ASN A 128 -4.58 -0.79 4.64
N SER A 129 -3.79 -0.50 5.66
CA SER A 129 -3.35 -1.52 6.60
C SER A 129 -4.40 -1.68 7.69
N TYR A 130 -4.36 -2.78 8.41
CA TYR A 130 -5.38 -3.06 9.41
C TYR A 130 -4.87 -3.98 10.52
N THR A 131 -5.49 -3.86 11.68
CA THR A 131 -5.36 -4.83 12.78
C THR A 131 -6.67 -5.58 12.89
N LEU A 132 -6.61 -6.91 12.87
CA LEU A 132 -7.75 -7.80 13.03
C LEU A 132 -7.94 -8.17 14.49
N PHE A 133 -9.20 -8.20 14.89
CA PHE A 133 -9.68 -8.64 16.18
C PHE A 133 -10.68 -9.78 15.95
N LEU A 134 -10.60 -10.80 16.79
CA LEU A 134 -11.48 -11.95 16.80
C LEU A 134 -12.47 -11.82 17.96
N PRO A 135 -13.64 -12.49 17.88
CA PRO A 135 -14.49 -12.65 19.05
C PRO A 135 -13.72 -13.37 20.15
N ASP A 136 -14.14 -13.20 21.40
CA ASP A 136 -13.62 -14.03 22.48
C ASP A 136 -13.93 -15.53 22.23
N ILE A 137 -13.23 -16.41 22.94
CA ILE A 137 -13.33 -17.86 22.72
C ILE A 137 -14.74 -18.41 23.00
N ASP A 138 -15.49 -17.78 23.91
CA ASP A 138 -16.83 -18.19 24.29
C ASP A 138 -17.84 -17.83 23.17
N ILE A 139 -17.68 -16.66 22.56
CA ILE A 139 -18.45 -16.22 21.39
C ILE A 139 -18.05 -17.02 20.14
N LEU A 140 -16.75 -17.26 19.92
CA LEU A 140 -16.24 -18.06 18.80
C LEU A 140 -16.77 -19.49 18.81
N SER A 141 -16.93 -20.08 19.99
CA SER A 141 -17.45 -21.45 20.17
C SER A 141 -18.98 -21.52 20.21
N SER A 142 -19.66 -20.38 20.21
CA SER A 142 -21.12 -20.31 20.19
C SER A 142 -21.70 -20.81 18.87
N ALA A 143 -22.71 -21.69 18.97
CA ALA A 143 -23.49 -22.13 17.81
C ALA A 143 -24.25 -20.99 17.10
N ASN A 144 -24.36 -19.82 17.76
CA ASN A 144 -25.06 -18.64 17.26
C ASN A 144 -24.09 -17.55 16.73
N LEU A 145 -22.81 -17.88 16.49
CA LEU A 145 -21.86 -16.93 15.90
C LEU A 145 -22.30 -16.55 14.48
N ASN A 146 -22.78 -15.33 14.32
CA ASN A 146 -23.19 -14.78 13.02
C ASN A 146 -22.10 -13.97 12.32
N TRP A 147 -20.92 -13.83 12.93
CA TRP A 147 -19.79 -13.11 12.34
C TRP A 147 -18.89 -14.02 11.52
N SER A 148 -18.38 -13.45 10.42
CA SER A 148 -17.25 -14.00 9.67
C SER A 148 -16.45 -12.83 9.08
N PRO A 149 -15.17 -13.01 8.71
CA PRO A 149 -14.39 -11.97 8.04
C PRO A 149 -15.07 -11.39 6.79
N GLY A 150 -15.86 -12.19 6.07
CA GLY A 150 -16.59 -11.75 4.88
C GLY A 150 -17.85 -10.90 5.15
N ASN A 151 -18.25 -10.78 6.42
CA ASN A 151 -19.42 -10.03 6.90
C ASN A 151 -19.04 -9.16 8.12
N ASP A 152 -17.82 -8.64 8.17
CA ASP A 152 -17.32 -7.81 9.28
C ASP A 152 -17.91 -6.40 9.31
N VAL A 153 -18.47 -5.95 8.18
CA VAL A 153 -18.98 -4.59 8.00
C VAL A 153 -20.48 -4.53 8.21
N ILE A 154 -20.89 -3.62 9.09
CA ILE A 154 -22.28 -3.16 9.19
C ILE A 154 -22.37 -1.80 8.53
N ASN A 155 -23.35 -1.62 7.65
CA ASN A 155 -23.61 -0.33 7.05
C ASN A 155 -24.83 0.33 7.69
N ILE A 156 -24.73 1.64 7.95
CA ILE A 156 -25.87 2.47 8.37
C ILE A 156 -25.99 3.70 7.43
N PRO A 157 -27.21 4.21 7.18
CA PRO A 157 -27.41 5.40 6.34
C PRO A 157 -26.59 6.60 6.83
N GLU A 158 -26.09 7.41 5.90
CA GLU A 158 -25.26 8.56 6.23
C GLU A 158 -26.02 9.66 7.00
N ASP A 159 -27.34 9.74 6.84
CA ASP A 159 -28.24 10.64 7.54
C ASP A 159 -28.67 10.13 8.93
N THR A 160 -28.18 8.96 9.36
CA THR A 160 -28.45 8.42 10.70
C THR A 160 -28.05 9.41 11.78
N SER A 161 -29.01 9.80 12.63
CA SER A 161 -28.72 10.65 13.78
C SER A 161 -27.84 9.89 14.78
N PRO A 162 -26.81 10.52 15.37
CA PRO A 162 -25.99 9.86 16.38
C PRO A 162 -26.81 9.33 17.57
N ALA A 163 -27.92 9.99 17.91
CA ALA A 163 -28.82 9.55 18.98
C ALA A 163 -29.56 8.23 18.67
N GLU A 164 -29.72 7.89 17.39
CA GLU A 164 -30.45 6.71 16.89
C GLU A 164 -29.53 5.51 16.67
N VAL A 165 -28.21 5.72 16.71
CA VAL A 165 -27.22 4.66 16.53
C VAL A 165 -27.37 3.56 17.59
N HIS A 166 -27.43 2.32 17.11
CA HIS A 166 -27.40 1.12 17.94
C HIS A 166 -26.02 0.95 18.61
N GLY A 167 -26.01 0.44 19.84
CA GLY A 167 -24.77 0.08 20.51
C GLY A 167 -24.24 -1.25 20.01
N TYR A 168 -23.04 -1.26 19.45
CA TYR A 168 -22.32 -2.47 19.04
C TYR A 168 -21.25 -2.85 20.06
N HIS A 169 -20.88 -4.13 20.05
CA HIS A 169 -19.80 -4.70 20.85
C HIS A 169 -18.74 -5.25 19.89
N PRO A 170 -17.75 -4.43 19.49
CA PRO A 170 -16.68 -4.89 18.62
C PRO A 170 -15.80 -5.93 19.31
N MET A 171 -15.05 -6.64 18.49
CA MET A 171 -14.10 -7.66 18.89
C MET A 171 -12.88 -7.03 19.55
N THR A 172 -12.27 -7.76 20.46
CA THR A 172 -11.18 -7.24 21.32
C THR A 172 -9.94 -8.12 21.33
N GLU A 173 -10.02 -9.37 20.88
CA GLU A 173 -8.89 -10.29 20.88
C GLU A 173 -8.06 -10.11 19.60
N GLU A 174 -6.88 -9.49 19.69
CA GLU A 174 -6.02 -9.27 18.53
C GLU A 174 -5.64 -10.61 17.86
N ALA A 175 -5.83 -10.68 16.54
CA ALA A 175 -5.58 -11.89 15.78
C ALA A 175 -4.07 -12.18 15.68
N ALA A 176 -3.70 -13.46 15.77
CA ALA A 176 -2.33 -13.90 15.49
C ALA A 176 -1.98 -13.78 13.99
N SER A 177 -0.68 -13.65 13.67
CA SER A 177 -0.17 -13.52 12.28
C SER A 177 -0.72 -14.56 11.30
N ILE A 178 -0.95 -15.80 11.77
CA ILE A 178 -1.51 -16.88 10.95
C ILE A 178 -2.88 -16.54 10.36
N VAL A 179 -3.69 -15.72 11.03
CA VAL A 179 -5.00 -15.29 10.55
C VAL A 179 -4.84 -14.35 9.36
N TYR A 180 -3.94 -13.37 9.45
CA TYR A 180 -3.62 -12.47 8.34
C TYR A 180 -3.10 -13.22 7.12
N TYR A 181 -2.19 -14.18 7.32
CA TYR A 181 -1.64 -14.98 6.23
C TYR A 181 -2.72 -15.83 5.54
N ARG A 182 -3.63 -16.45 6.30
CA ARG A 182 -4.77 -17.18 5.74
C ARG A 182 -5.73 -16.28 4.96
N ILE A 183 -5.97 -15.06 5.43
CA ILE A 183 -6.80 -14.09 4.69
C ILE A 183 -6.12 -13.70 3.38
N GLY A 184 -4.81 -13.44 3.39
CA GLY A 184 -4.05 -13.15 2.17
C GLY A 184 -4.11 -14.29 1.15
N GLU A 185 -3.91 -15.54 1.60
CA GLU A 185 -4.04 -16.75 0.76
C GLU A 185 -5.46 -16.86 0.19
N PHE A 186 -6.49 -16.72 1.04
CA PHE A 186 -7.89 -16.75 0.62
C PHE A 186 -8.21 -15.66 -0.40
N GLN A 187 -7.74 -14.43 -0.20
CA GLN A 187 -7.94 -13.32 -1.14
C GLN A 187 -7.29 -13.64 -2.49
N GLN A 188 -6.04 -14.11 -2.50
CA GLN A 188 -5.31 -14.42 -3.72
C GLN A 188 -5.99 -15.54 -4.53
N GLU A 189 -6.52 -16.57 -3.87
CA GLU A 189 -7.19 -17.69 -4.54
C GLU A 189 -8.57 -17.31 -5.09
N ASN A 190 -9.37 -16.58 -4.30
CA ASN A 190 -10.74 -16.26 -4.67
C ASN A 190 -10.83 -15.13 -5.69
N LEU A 191 -9.91 -14.15 -5.65
CA LEU A 191 -9.95 -13.01 -6.56
C LEU A 191 -9.57 -13.37 -7.99
N LYS A 192 -8.70 -14.37 -8.20
CA LYS A 192 -8.38 -14.91 -9.53
C LYS A 192 -9.61 -15.44 -10.29
N LYS A 193 -10.68 -15.80 -9.56
CA LYS A 193 -11.91 -16.39 -10.11
C LYS A 193 -13.12 -15.45 -9.96
N HIS A 194 -12.91 -14.22 -9.49
CA HIS A 194 -14.00 -13.32 -9.14
C HIS A 194 -14.67 -12.75 -10.38
N LYS A 195 -16.01 -12.83 -10.43
CA LYS A 195 -16.83 -12.39 -11.58
C LYS A 195 -17.84 -11.32 -11.20
N PHE A 196 -17.79 -10.82 -9.98
CA PHE A 196 -18.80 -9.91 -9.42
C PHE A 196 -18.11 -8.69 -8.80
N GLN A 197 -18.80 -7.57 -8.73
CA GLN A 197 -18.33 -6.42 -7.95
C GLN A 197 -18.46 -6.72 -6.45
N HIS A 198 -17.77 -5.93 -5.63
CA HIS A 198 -17.96 -5.91 -4.19
C HIS A 198 -19.44 -5.75 -3.89
N SER A 199 -19.93 -6.55 -2.95
CA SER A 199 -21.34 -6.51 -2.62
C SER A 199 -21.71 -5.24 -1.86
N GLU A 200 -22.81 -4.65 -2.23
CA GLU A 200 -23.46 -3.61 -1.45
C GLU A 200 -24.63 -4.23 -0.66
N THR A 201 -24.76 -3.87 0.61
CA THR A 201 -25.95 -4.23 1.41
C THR A 201 -26.85 -3.01 1.47
N ARG A 202 -28.09 -3.15 0.99
CA ARG A 202 -29.12 -2.10 1.05
C ARG A 202 -30.32 -2.57 1.86
N GLU A 203 -30.90 -1.67 2.65
CA GLU A 203 -32.19 -1.89 3.30
C GLU A 203 -33.32 -1.66 2.28
N PHE A 204 -34.23 -2.62 2.21
CA PHE A 204 -35.45 -2.56 1.40
C PHE A 204 -36.66 -2.64 2.31
N LEU A 205 -37.65 -1.79 2.06
CA LEU A 205 -38.97 -1.90 2.67
C LEU A 205 -39.82 -2.82 1.79
N LEU A 206 -40.31 -3.92 2.37
CA LEU A 206 -41.26 -4.82 1.72
C LEU A 206 -42.68 -4.24 1.78
N ASP A 207 -43.57 -4.76 0.93
CA ASP A 207 -44.96 -4.32 0.85
C ASP A 207 -45.75 -4.52 2.15
N ASP A 208 -45.30 -5.43 3.02
CA ASP A 208 -45.86 -5.66 4.35
C ASP A 208 -45.33 -4.70 5.43
N GLY A 209 -44.46 -3.75 5.05
CA GLY A 209 -43.82 -2.79 5.92
C GLY A 209 -42.62 -3.34 6.69
N SER A 210 -42.24 -4.61 6.49
CA SER A 210 -41.03 -5.16 7.06
C SER A 210 -39.79 -4.67 6.32
N LYS A 211 -38.70 -4.49 7.06
CA LYS A 211 -37.41 -4.06 6.52
C LYS A 211 -36.51 -5.28 6.35
N ILE A 212 -35.95 -5.47 5.15
CA ILE A 212 -34.98 -6.52 4.87
C ILE A 212 -33.69 -5.92 4.34
N ASN A 213 -32.55 -6.51 4.71
CA ASN A 213 -31.25 -6.14 4.16
C ASN A 213 -30.90 -7.12 3.02
N LEU A 214 -30.80 -6.62 1.79
CA LEU A 214 -30.41 -7.41 0.64
C LEU A 214 -28.97 -7.10 0.23
N ARG A 215 -28.20 -8.17 -0.02
CA ARG A 215 -26.84 -8.09 -0.56
C ARG A 215 -26.88 -8.16 -2.08
N ILE A 216 -26.62 -7.04 -2.74
CA ILE A 216 -26.61 -6.92 -4.20
C ILE A 216 -25.18 -7.14 -4.70
N ARG A 217 -25.04 -7.89 -5.80
CA ARG A 217 -23.75 -8.10 -6.49
C ARG A 217 -23.96 -7.95 -7.99
N GLU A 218 -23.29 -6.98 -8.59
CA GLU A 218 -23.30 -6.81 -10.04
C GLU A 218 -22.24 -7.73 -10.68
N LYS A 219 -22.55 -8.34 -11.82
CA LYS A 219 -21.55 -9.10 -12.57
C LYS A 219 -20.55 -8.11 -13.19
N ILE A 220 -19.26 -8.39 -13.11
CA ILE A 220 -18.25 -7.60 -13.79
C ILE A 220 -18.40 -7.86 -15.30
N ASP A 221 -18.53 -6.80 -16.09
CA ASP A 221 -18.45 -6.91 -17.55
C ASP A 221 -17.03 -7.32 -17.95
N ASP A 222 -16.92 -8.31 -18.83
CA ASP A 222 -15.66 -8.86 -19.35
C ASP A 222 -14.94 -7.89 -20.33
N SER A 223 -15.13 -6.58 -20.21
CA SER A 223 -14.71 -5.62 -21.24
C SER A 223 -13.43 -4.83 -20.91
N ALA A 224 -12.58 -4.76 -21.96
CA ALA A 224 -11.28 -4.10 -22.12
C ALA A 224 -10.10 -4.66 -21.31
N THR A 225 -9.41 -5.65 -21.89
CA THR A 225 -8.04 -5.99 -21.48
C THR A 225 -7.12 -4.80 -21.80
N VAL A 226 -6.57 -4.16 -20.78
CA VAL A 226 -5.55 -3.12 -20.97
C VAL A 226 -4.32 -3.79 -21.57
N LYS A 227 -3.84 -3.26 -22.71
CA LYS A 227 -2.61 -3.74 -23.35
C LYS A 227 -1.42 -3.02 -22.76
N PHE A 228 -0.57 -3.75 -22.04
CA PHE A 228 0.67 -3.20 -21.51
C PHE A 228 1.84 -3.42 -22.47
N PRO A 229 2.90 -2.61 -22.37
CA PRO A 229 4.13 -2.83 -23.13
C PRO A 229 4.71 -4.21 -22.85
N GLN A 230 5.31 -4.82 -23.86
CA GLN A 230 6.09 -6.05 -23.72
C GLN A 230 7.57 -5.68 -23.71
N SER A 231 8.32 -6.17 -22.73
CA SER A 231 9.76 -5.95 -22.66
C SER A 231 10.51 -6.97 -23.52
N LYS A 232 11.62 -6.53 -24.10
CA LYS A 232 12.62 -7.40 -24.74
C LYS A 232 13.53 -8.10 -23.73
N ILE A 233 13.60 -7.63 -22.48
CA ILE A 233 14.45 -8.19 -21.44
C ILE A 233 13.68 -9.30 -20.72
N THR A 234 14.28 -10.50 -20.66
CA THR A 234 13.62 -11.68 -20.09
C THR A 234 13.25 -11.47 -18.62
N GLY A 235 11.97 -11.67 -18.29
CA GLY A 235 11.44 -11.59 -16.93
C GLY A 235 10.93 -10.19 -16.52
N VAL A 236 11.18 -9.14 -17.31
CA VAL A 236 10.51 -7.85 -17.11
C VAL A 236 9.10 -7.95 -17.70
N GLU A 237 8.08 -7.73 -16.87
CA GLU A 237 6.68 -7.80 -17.31
C GLU A 237 5.76 -6.87 -16.55
N PHE A 238 4.66 -6.50 -17.21
CA PHE A 238 3.52 -5.85 -16.58
C PHE A 238 2.44 -6.90 -16.31
N ARG A 239 2.05 -7.05 -15.05
CA ARG A 239 1.08 -8.06 -14.62
C ARG A 239 -0.11 -7.40 -13.96
N GLU A 240 -1.31 -7.79 -14.37
CA GLU A 240 -2.53 -7.37 -13.67
C GLU A 240 -2.65 -8.11 -12.33
N THR A 241 -2.88 -7.35 -11.27
CA THR A 241 -3.11 -7.86 -9.93
C THR A 241 -4.62 -8.11 -9.73
N PRO A 242 -5.04 -9.26 -9.19
CA PRO A 242 -6.44 -9.50 -8.88
C PRO A 242 -6.99 -8.40 -7.96
N SER A 243 -8.16 -7.88 -8.28
CA SER A 243 -8.75 -6.74 -7.59
C SER A 243 -10.27 -6.86 -7.47
N ILE A 244 -10.85 -6.11 -6.55
CA ILE A 244 -12.29 -6.09 -6.27
C ILE A 244 -12.85 -4.74 -6.69
N LYS A 245 -13.61 -4.71 -7.79
CA LYS A 245 -14.35 -3.51 -8.20
C LYS A 245 -15.39 -3.16 -7.15
N THR A 246 -15.36 -1.95 -6.61
CA THR A 246 -16.34 -1.44 -5.63
C THR A 246 -17.33 -0.46 -6.25
N GLY A 247 -17.17 -0.18 -7.55
CA GLY A 247 -17.98 0.73 -8.34
C GLY A 247 -17.42 0.80 -9.76
N LYS A 248 -17.88 1.76 -10.56
CA LYS A 248 -17.48 1.91 -11.97
C LYS A 248 -15.99 2.21 -12.14
N GLU A 249 -15.45 3.10 -11.30
CA GLU A 249 -14.06 3.55 -11.34
C GLU A 249 -13.31 3.31 -10.01
N SER A 250 -13.96 2.63 -9.06
CA SER A 250 -13.41 2.35 -7.73
C SER A 250 -13.06 0.88 -7.56
N CYS A 251 -11.93 0.62 -6.90
CA CYS A 251 -11.43 -0.74 -6.72
C CYS A 251 -10.63 -0.89 -5.43
N ILE A 252 -10.56 -2.13 -4.94
CA ILE A 252 -9.67 -2.57 -3.87
C ILE A 252 -8.67 -3.56 -4.47
N VAL A 253 -7.39 -3.23 -4.38
CA VAL A 253 -6.28 -4.08 -4.84
C VAL A 253 -5.54 -4.62 -3.61
N PRO A 254 -5.78 -5.88 -3.21
CA PRO A 254 -5.09 -6.48 -2.08
C PRO A 254 -3.67 -6.87 -2.47
N LEU A 255 -2.71 -6.30 -1.76
CA LEU A 255 -1.32 -6.70 -1.80
C LEU A 255 -1.13 -7.81 -0.75
N THR A 256 -1.07 -9.07 -1.18
CA THR A 256 -1.09 -10.22 -0.25
C THR A 256 0.27 -10.87 0.00
N ARG A 257 1.35 -10.45 -0.71
CA ARG A 257 2.71 -10.97 -0.45
C ARG A 257 3.11 -10.75 1.00
N LYS A 258 3.95 -11.64 1.57
CA LYS A 258 4.42 -11.52 2.96
C LYS A 258 5.59 -10.57 3.14
N SER A 259 6.18 -10.06 2.06
CA SER A 259 7.28 -9.10 2.14
C SER A 259 6.83 -7.75 2.68
N PRO A 260 7.68 -7.05 3.46
CA PRO A 260 7.44 -5.67 3.82
C PRO A 260 7.46 -4.80 2.57
N MET A 261 6.53 -3.84 2.52
CA MET A 261 6.43 -2.90 1.40
C MET A 261 6.96 -1.52 1.81
N TYR A 262 7.20 -0.69 0.81
CA TYR A 262 7.47 0.73 1.00
C TYR A 262 6.82 1.52 -0.13
N ILE A 263 6.62 2.81 0.12
CA ILE A 263 6.28 3.74 -0.95
C ILE A 263 7.41 4.74 -1.17
N VAL A 264 7.48 5.25 -2.39
CA VAL A 264 8.33 6.37 -2.77
C VAL A 264 7.42 7.47 -3.31
N GLU A 265 7.37 8.60 -2.62
CA GLU A 265 6.78 9.83 -3.12
C GLU A 265 7.84 10.57 -3.93
N HIS A 266 7.53 10.92 -5.18
CA HIS A 266 8.47 11.61 -6.07
C HIS A 266 8.29 13.14 -6.07
N GLY A 267 7.41 13.66 -5.21
CA GLY A 267 7.11 15.09 -5.10
C GLY A 267 6.21 15.62 -6.21
N ASN A 268 5.93 16.91 -6.16
CA ASN A 268 5.03 17.57 -7.12
C ASN A 268 5.80 18.24 -8.28
N GLN A 269 7.11 18.40 -8.11
CA GLN A 269 8.00 18.97 -9.12
C GLN A 269 8.53 17.91 -10.08
N HIS A 270 9.02 18.35 -11.24
CA HIS A 270 9.66 17.47 -12.23
C HIS A 270 10.69 16.55 -11.55
N TYR A 271 10.55 15.24 -11.72
CA TYR A 271 11.40 14.23 -11.08
C TYR A 271 11.80 13.17 -12.11
N ASP A 272 13.09 13.13 -12.42
CA ASP A 272 13.74 12.15 -13.29
C ASP A 272 14.92 11.55 -12.53
N PHE A 273 15.13 10.26 -12.70
CA PHE A 273 16.30 9.58 -12.13
C PHE A 273 17.56 9.94 -12.94
N ASP A 274 18.68 10.16 -12.25
CA ASP A 274 20.00 10.46 -12.83
C ASP A 274 20.92 9.21 -12.91
N SER A 275 20.58 8.16 -12.16
CA SER A 275 21.18 6.83 -12.19
C SER A 275 20.14 5.75 -12.45
N TYR A 276 20.58 4.63 -13.01
CA TYR A 276 19.88 3.36 -12.87
C TYR A 276 20.07 2.83 -11.45
N GLY A 277 19.00 2.30 -10.86
CA GLY A 277 19.08 1.41 -9.70
C GLY A 277 19.22 -0.03 -10.17
N LEU A 278 20.22 -0.74 -9.64
CA LEU A 278 20.43 -2.17 -9.90
C LEU A 278 20.41 -2.94 -8.59
N HIS A 279 19.37 -3.74 -8.37
CA HIS A 279 19.26 -4.64 -7.23
C HIS A 279 19.83 -6.03 -7.54
N LEU A 280 20.71 -6.55 -6.69
CA LEU A 280 21.26 -7.92 -6.87
C LEU A 280 20.50 -8.99 -6.07
N GLY A 281 19.75 -8.60 -5.05
CA GLY A 281 18.98 -9.49 -4.18
C GLY A 281 17.55 -9.05 -3.94
N GLN A 282 17.03 -8.15 -4.78
CA GLN A 282 15.65 -7.70 -4.71
C GLN A 282 15.07 -7.74 -6.13
N GLU A 283 13.98 -8.48 -6.30
CA GLU A 283 13.09 -8.36 -7.44
C GLU A 283 12.01 -7.34 -7.10
N ASP A 284 11.89 -6.31 -7.93
CA ASP A 284 10.95 -5.23 -7.70
C ASP A 284 9.57 -5.59 -8.24
N HIS A 285 8.55 -5.26 -7.45
CA HIS A 285 7.14 -5.39 -7.83
C HIS A 285 6.49 -4.02 -7.60
N LEU A 286 6.53 -3.19 -8.64
CA LEU A 286 6.21 -1.78 -8.58
C LEU A 286 4.79 -1.51 -9.08
N THR A 287 3.97 -0.87 -8.25
CA THR A 287 2.68 -0.30 -8.67
C THR A 287 2.78 1.21 -8.64
N PHE A 288 2.26 1.87 -9.67
CA PHE A 288 2.34 3.33 -9.82
C PHE A 288 0.96 3.94 -9.58
N LEU A 289 0.90 4.85 -8.62
CA LEU A 289 -0.30 5.60 -8.24
C LEU A 289 -0.16 7.04 -8.75
N GLY A 290 -1.14 7.50 -9.51
CA GLY A 290 -1.14 8.81 -10.15
C GLY A 290 -2.30 8.91 -11.14
N LYS A 291 -2.33 10.00 -11.91
CA LYS A 291 -3.34 10.17 -12.97
C LYS A 291 -3.16 9.14 -14.08
N MET A 292 -4.26 8.67 -14.64
CA MET A 292 -4.27 7.59 -15.62
C MET A 292 -3.74 8.01 -17.00
N ASP A 293 -3.71 9.32 -17.28
CA ASP A 293 -3.17 9.91 -18.50
C ASP A 293 -1.70 10.33 -18.37
N HIS A 294 -1.10 10.17 -17.19
CA HIS A 294 0.27 10.55 -16.94
C HIS A 294 1.24 9.55 -17.57
N GLU A 295 2.09 10.01 -18.48
CA GLU A 295 3.03 9.14 -19.20
C GLU A 295 4.33 8.96 -18.40
N ILE A 296 4.64 7.72 -18.00
CA ILE A 296 5.91 7.33 -17.36
C ILE A 296 6.81 6.68 -18.40
N LYS A 297 8.08 7.08 -18.39
CA LYS A 297 9.12 6.44 -19.20
C LYS A 297 10.04 5.61 -18.32
N LEU A 298 10.30 4.38 -18.74
CA LEU A 298 11.17 3.41 -18.08
C LEU A 298 12.33 3.08 -19.00
N LYS A 299 13.56 3.26 -18.52
CA LYS A 299 14.77 2.75 -19.15
C LYS A 299 15.27 1.53 -18.40
N LEU A 300 15.67 0.52 -19.15
CA LEU A 300 16.15 -0.76 -18.63
C LEU A 300 17.46 -1.15 -19.29
N VAL A 301 18.32 -1.82 -18.53
CA VAL A 301 19.51 -2.52 -19.03
C VAL A 301 19.64 -3.86 -18.30
N ASP A 302 19.69 -4.96 -19.03
CA ASP A 302 19.97 -6.26 -18.41
C ASP A 302 21.45 -6.40 -18.09
N MET A 303 21.81 -6.51 -16.82
CA MET A 303 23.20 -6.67 -16.38
C MET A 303 23.45 -8.06 -15.78
N ARG A 304 22.55 -9.04 -15.99
CA ARG A 304 22.66 -10.38 -15.42
C ARG A 304 23.67 -11.24 -16.19
N LYS A 305 24.71 -11.69 -15.49
CA LYS A 305 25.71 -12.61 -16.05
C LYS A 305 25.05 -13.90 -16.55
N GLY A 306 25.23 -14.19 -17.83
CA GLY A 306 24.69 -15.40 -18.48
C GLY A 306 23.24 -15.29 -18.94
N SER A 307 22.63 -14.10 -18.87
CA SER A 307 21.31 -13.85 -19.46
C SER A 307 21.37 -13.84 -21.00
N ASP A 308 20.34 -14.39 -21.65
CA ASP A 308 20.16 -14.32 -23.11
C ASP A 308 19.93 -12.89 -23.61
N THR A 309 19.51 -12.00 -22.71
CA THR A 309 19.27 -10.58 -22.99
C THR A 309 20.33 -9.66 -22.40
N LEU A 310 21.50 -10.19 -22.00
CA LEU A 310 22.60 -9.42 -21.40
C LEU A 310 22.96 -8.19 -22.25
N PHE A 311 22.99 -7.02 -21.60
CA PHE A 311 23.25 -5.69 -22.15
C PHE A 311 22.25 -5.20 -23.21
N ILE A 312 21.10 -5.85 -23.36
CA ILE A 312 19.98 -5.23 -24.06
C ILE A 312 19.55 -4.01 -23.28
N GLU A 313 19.55 -2.87 -23.97
CA GLU A 313 18.92 -1.64 -23.50
C GLU A 313 17.51 -1.52 -24.07
N GLU A 314 16.59 -1.05 -23.25
CA GLU A 314 15.23 -0.81 -23.67
C GLU A 314 14.66 0.47 -23.05
N GLU A 315 13.79 1.14 -23.79
CA GLU A 315 12.96 2.21 -23.29
C GLU A 315 11.50 1.85 -23.54
N LEU A 316 10.69 1.88 -22.49
CA LEU A 316 9.26 1.61 -22.50
C LEU A 316 8.51 2.84 -21.99
N THR A 317 7.31 3.04 -22.51
CA THR A 317 6.38 4.07 -22.07
C THR A 317 5.09 3.40 -21.59
N PHE A 318 4.57 3.83 -20.44
CA PHE A 318 3.33 3.32 -19.87
C PHE A 318 2.65 4.37 -18.98
N THR A 319 1.43 4.09 -18.52
CA THR A 319 0.66 4.95 -17.62
C THR A 319 0.43 4.28 -16.25
N PRO A 320 0.24 5.03 -15.16
CA PRO A 320 -0.14 4.49 -13.86
C PRO A 320 -1.42 3.66 -13.91
N HIS A 321 -1.41 2.52 -13.22
CA HIS A 321 -2.59 1.69 -13.01
C HIS A 321 -2.47 1.01 -11.63
N PRO A 322 -3.39 1.27 -10.67
CA PRO A 322 -3.25 0.75 -9.31
C PRO A 322 -3.39 -0.78 -9.19
N ASN A 323 -3.97 -1.44 -10.19
CA ASN A 323 -4.14 -2.90 -10.28
C ASN A 323 -3.13 -3.56 -11.22
N VAL A 324 -2.01 -2.89 -11.50
CA VAL A 324 -0.95 -3.42 -12.36
C VAL A 324 0.38 -3.29 -11.62
N GLU A 325 1.16 -4.35 -11.67
CA GLU A 325 2.53 -4.38 -11.18
C GLU A 325 3.49 -4.47 -12.36
N LEU A 326 4.55 -3.66 -12.32
CA LEU A 326 5.75 -3.85 -13.12
C LEU A 326 6.71 -4.72 -12.31
N VAL A 327 7.05 -5.88 -12.85
CA VAL A 327 8.03 -6.80 -12.28
C VAL A 327 9.38 -6.53 -12.94
N ILE A 328 10.40 -6.25 -12.13
CA ILE A 328 11.79 -6.08 -12.58
C ILE A 328 12.66 -7.11 -11.84
N PRO A 329 13.20 -8.13 -12.54
CA PRO A 329 14.06 -9.13 -11.93
C PRO A 329 15.33 -8.54 -11.31
N CYS A 330 15.88 -9.24 -10.31
CA CYS A 330 17.24 -8.98 -9.83
C CYS A 330 18.22 -8.88 -11.01
N GLY A 331 19.14 -7.91 -10.97
CA GLY A 331 20.19 -7.75 -11.97
C GLY A 331 19.78 -6.99 -13.23
N VAL A 332 18.53 -6.52 -13.33
CA VAL A 332 18.10 -5.58 -14.39
C VAL A 332 18.14 -4.16 -13.82
N ALA A 333 19.01 -3.34 -14.39
CA ALA A 333 19.17 -1.94 -14.00
C ALA A 333 18.00 -1.13 -14.57
N HIS A 334 17.39 -0.26 -13.77
CA HIS A 334 16.22 0.50 -14.19
C HIS A 334 16.26 1.96 -13.74
N ALA A 335 15.72 2.85 -14.57
CA ALA A 335 15.56 4.27 -14.28
C ALA A 335 14.20 4.74 -14.80
N LEU A 336 13.52 5.56 -14.00
CA LEU A 336 12.20 6.10 -14.33
C LEU A 336 12.30 7.60 -14.62
N PHE A 337 11.40 8.09 -15.46
CA PHE A 337 11.34 9.50 -15.85
C PHE A 337 9.89 9.96 -15.86
N ASN A 338 9.73 11.27 -15.71
CA ASN A 338 8.46 11.94 -15.54
C ASN A 338 7.71 11.40 -14.32
N MET A 339 8.33 11.41 -13.14
CA MET A 339 7.75 10.84 -11.91
C MET A 339 7.01 11.87 -11.03
N ALA A 340 6.90 13.12 -11.48
CA ALA A 340 6.18 14.16 -10.74
C ALA A 340 4.72 13.74 -10.48
N ASN A 341 4.25 13.92 -9.23
CA ASN A 341 2.92 13.52 -8.75
C ASN A 341 2.62 12.02 -8.84
N ILE A 342 3.65 11.19 -9.03
CA ILE A 342 3.55 9.74 -8.96
C ILE A 342 3.99 9.27 -7.58
N ILE A 343 3.30 8.26 -7.07
CA ILE A 343 3.72 7.51 -5.89
C ILE A 343 3.96 6.08 -6.34
N THR A 344 5.17 5.58 -6.11
CA THR A 344 5.52 4.19 -6.39
C THR A 344 5.33 3.36 -5.14
N VAL A 345 4.54 2.30 -5.24
CA VAL A 345 4.39 1.28 -4.21
C VAL A 345 5.28 0.10 -4.62
N ASN A 346 6.26 -0.28 -3.79
CA ASN A 346 7.04 -1.50 -4.02
C ASN A 346 6.74 -2.52 -2.94
N ARG A 347 6.39 -3.75 -3.35
CA ARG A 347 6.28 -4.90 -2.46
C ARG A 347 7.16 -6.04 -2.98
N PRO A 348 8.49 -5.95 -2.76
CA PRO A 348 9.48 -6.75 -3.46
C PRO A 348 9.46 -8.24 -3.08
N ILE A 349 10.19 -9.05 -3.84
CA ILE A 349 10.64 -10.39 -3.42
C ILE A 349 12.15 -10.32 -3.17
N ILE A 350 12.59 -10.76 -2.00
CA ILE A 350 13.99 -10.72 -1.61
C ILE A 350 14.66 -12.06 -1.89
N PHE A 351 15.83 -12.01 -2.51
CA PHE A 351 16.71 -13.14 -2.75
C PHE A 351 18.01 -12.96 -1.96
N LEU A 352 18.35 -13.98 -1.17
CA LEU A 352 19.52 -14.05 -0.34
C LEU A 352 20.69 -14.66 -1.11
N SER A 353 21.91 -14.26 -0.74
CA SER A 353 23.11 -14.97 -1.18
C SER A 353 23.12 -16.39 -0.61
N ARG A 354 23.96 -17.27 -1.17
CA ARG A 354 24.08 -18.66 -0.68
C ARG A 354 24.52 -18.77 0.78
N ASP A 355 25.26 -17.77 1.25
CA ASP A 355 25.69 -17.65 2.64
C ASP A 355 24.64 -16.96 3.53
N LYS A 356 23.44 -16.66 2.98
CA LYS A 356 22.32 -15.95 3.62
C LYS A 356 22.64 -14.52 4.05
N GLU A 357 23.71 -13.94 3.51
CA GLU A 357 24.03 -12.54 3.72
C GLU A 357 23.23 -11.67 2.74
N TYR A 358 22.30 -10.88 3.27
CA TYR A 358 21.67 -9.76 2.59
C TYR A 358 21.53 -8.62 3.60
N ILE A 359 22.05 -7.45 3.23
CA ILE A 359 21.92 -6.22 4.02
C ILE A 359 21.08 -5.24 3.18
N PRO A 360 19.83 -4.96 3.58
CA PRO A 360 18.99 -3.99 2.89
C PRO A 360 19.69 -2.63 2.74
N GLY A 361 19.62 -2.02 1.55
CA GLY A 361 20.27 -0.74 1.25
C GLY A 361 21.74 -0.85 0.88
N HIS A 362 22.34 -2.03 1.02
CA HIS A 362 23.65 -2.38 0.44
C HIS A 362 23.52 -3.24 -0.82
N ASP A 363 22.31 -3.48 -1.31
CA ASP A 363 22.00 -4.35 -2.45
C ASP A 363 21.79 -3.58 -3.77
N VAL A 364 21.62 -2.25 -3.69
CA VAL A 364 21.49 -1.34 -4.83
C VAL A 364 22.85 -0.92 -5.36
N ILE A 365 23.02 -0.88 -6.68
CA ILE A 365 24.11 -0.20 -7.35
C ILE A 365 23.50 0.94 -8.18
N ASP A 366 23.90 2.18 -7.87
CA ASP A 366 23.60 3.36 -8.66
C ASP A 366 24.58 3.44 -9.83
N TRP A 367 24.05 3.24 -11.03
CA TRP A 367 24.83 3.28 -12.26
C TRP A 367 24.45 4.53 -13.09
N PRO A 368 25.36 5.47 -13.36
CA PRO A 368 25.03 6.68 -14.09
C PRO A 368 24.42 6.37 -15.47
N ILE A 369 23.30 7.02 -15.82
CA ILE A 369 22.56 6.69 -17.05
C ILE A 369 23.38 6.93 -18.32
N ASN A 370 24.29 7.90 -18.28
CA ASN A 370 25.17 8.22 -19.40
C ASN A 370 26.39 7.27 -19.51
N ASN A 371 26.64 6.43 -18.49
CA ASN A 371 27.75 5.48 -18.52
C ASN A 371 27.32 4.17 -19.19
N ARG A 372 27.90 3.88 -20.36
CA ARG A 372 27.61 2.66 -21.14
C ARG A 372 28.62 1.53 -20.91
N GLU A 373 29.58 1.69 -20.01
CA GLU A 373 30.61 0.67 -19.68
C GLU A 373 30.04 -0.41 -18.75
N TYR A 374 28.97 -1.08 -19.17
CA TYR A 374 28.24 -2.01 -18.32
C TYR A 374 29.09 -3.18 -17.86
N MET A 375 28.88 -3.56 -16.61
CA MET A 375 29.43 -4.78 -16.01
C MET A 375 28.35 -5.85 -15.89
N SER A 376 28.70 -7.12 -16.05
CA SER A 376 27.76 -8.20 -15.74
C SER A 376 27.88 -8.62 -14.28
N TYR A 377 26.75 -8.89 -13.64
CA TYR A 377 26.66 -9.25 -12.22
C TYR A 377 25.98 -10.60 -12.04
N SER A 378 26.44 -11.34 -11.04
CA SER A 378 25.70 -12.48 -10.49
C SER A 378 24.63 -11.97 -9.54
N VAL A 379 23.45 -12.56 -9.62
CA VAL A 379 22.31 -12.24 -8.75
C VAL A 379 22.14 -13.32 -7.69
N ASN A 380 21.51 -12.95 -6.58
CA ASN A 380 21.09 -13.90 -5.56
C ASN A 380 19.97 -14.79 -6.10
N ASP A 381 19.98 -16.07 -5.72
CA ASP A 381 19.08 -17.11 -6.25
C ASP A 381 18.23 -17.82 -5.18
N VAL A 382 18.40 -17.47 -3.90
CA VAL A 382 17.67 -18.11 -2.79
C VAL A 382 16.56 -17.19 -2.29
N GLU A 383 15.31 -17.47 -2.60
CA GLU A 383 14.17 -16.69 -2.11
C GLU A 383 14.12 -16.66 -0.56
N ALA A 384 13.93 -15.47 0.01
CA ALA A 384 13.85 -15.27 1.44
C ALA A 384 12.56 -15.87 2.03
N ASP A 385 12.67 -16.47 3.22
CA ASP A 385 11.54 -17.05 3.92
C ASP A 385 10.77 -16.02 4.78
N THR A 386 9.67 -16.46 5.39
CA THR A 386 8.85 -15.60 6.25
C THR A 386 9.61 -15.10 7.49
N ALA A 387 10.51 -15.91 8.06
CA ALA A 387 11.31 -15.51 9.22
C ALA A 387 12.26 -14.36 8.88
N TYR A 388 12.83 -14.38 7.67
CA TYR A 388 13.63 -13.28 7.17
C TYR A 388 12.82 -11.99 7.02
N TYR A 389 11.61 -12.06 6.46
CA TYR A 389 10.73 -10.89 6.34
C TYR A 389 10.30 -10.34 7.71
N GLU A 390 10.03 -11.20 8.69
CA GLU A 390 9.72 -10.80 10.07
C GLU A 390 10.92 -10.08 10.72
N PHE A 391 12.15 -10.55 10.46
CA PHE A 391 13.38 -9.86 10.85
C PHE A 391 13.51 -8.48 10.17
N LEU A 392 13.24 -8.35 8.87
CA LEU A 392 13.25 -7.04 8.21
C LEU A 392 12.23 -6.08 8.83
N VAL A 393 11.03 -6.58 9.13
CA VAL A 393 9.98 -5.79 9.80
C VAL A 393 10.44 -5.33 11.19
N SER A 394 11.11 -6.18 11.98
CA SER A 394 11.62 -5.77 13.29
C SER A 394 12.67 -4.68 13.15
N GLN A 395 13.58 -4.80 12.19
CA GLN A 395 14.60 -3.78 11.93
C GLN A 395 14.02 -2.44 11.48
N GLN A 396 13.03 -2.45 10.59
CA GLN A 396 12.35 -1.22 10.19
C GLN A 396 11.62 -0.56 11.36
N LYS A 397 11.00 -1.35 12.26
CA LYS A 397 10.36 -0.83 13.48
C LYS A 397 11.38 -0.21 14.44
N GLU A 398 12.58 -0.78 14.54
CA GLU A 398 13.67 -0.22 15.36
C GLU A 398 14.17 1.11 14.79
N ILE A 399 14.46 1.17 13.48
CA ILE A 399 14.86 2.40 12.79
C ILE A 399 13.79 3.49 12.95
N ALA A 400 12.51 3.12 12.85
CA ALA A 400 11.40 4.06 12.95
C ALA A 400 11.20 4.68 14.35
N ARG A 401 11.93 4.22 15.38
CA ARG A 401 11.91 4.83 16.73
C ARG A 401 12.72 6.12 16.79
N GLU A 402 13.66 6.31 15.87
CA GLU A 402 14.54 7.46 15.80
C GLU A 402 14.17 8.36 14.62
N GLU A 403 14.41 9.66 14.74
CA GLU A 403 14.25 10.56 13.61
C GLU A 403 15.32 10.26 12.54
N PRO A 404 15.00 10.37 11.24
CA PRO A 404 15.99 10.20 10.19
C PRO A 404 17.17 11.15 10.37
N THR A 405 18.38 10.63 10.42
CA THR A 405 19.62 11.41 10.55
C THR A 405 20.32 11.67 9.22
N HIS A 406 19.98 10.88 8.19
CA HIS A 406 20.58 10.92 6.86
C HIS A 406 19.49 10.79 5.79
N ASN A 407 19.74 11.34 4.61
CA ASN A 407 18.96 11.08 3.40
C ASN A 407 19.12 9.62 2.95
N THR A 408 18.26 9.16 2.03
CA THR A 408 18.44 7.83 1.41
C THR A 408 19.86 7.71 0.86
N PRO A 409 20.63 6.66 1.22
CA PRO A 409 22.01 6.52 0.78
C PRO A 409 22.09 6.28 -0.73
N LYS A 410 23.12 6.85 -1.38
CA LYS A 410 23.49 6.51 -2.76
C LYS A 410 24.65 5.51 -2.76
N SER A 411 24.55 4.46 -3.57
CA SER A 411 25.53 3.40 -3.62
C SER A 411 26.23 3.34 -4.98
N VAL A 412 27.41 3.94 -5.10
CA VAL A 412 28.13 4.07 -6.38
C VAL A 412 29.27 3.06 -6.52
N ILE A 413 29.63 2.72 -7.76
CA ILE A 413 30.85 1.96 -8.07
C ILE A 413 31.97 2.94 -8.41
N VAL A 414 33.10 2.82 -7.71
CA VAL A 414 34.30 3.65 -7.93
C VAL A 414 35.46 2.72 -8.30
N PHE A 415 36.30 3.14 -9.25
CA PHE A 415 37.55 2.44 -9.51
C PHE A 415 38.57 2.83 -8.45
N ASP A 416 39.01 1.86 -7.64
CA ASP A 416 40.06 2.05 -6.65
C ASP A 416 41.42 1.77 -7.32
N GLU A 417 42.16 2.83 -7.61
CA GLU A 417 43.49 2.76 -8.22
C GLU A 417 44.48 1.92 -7.41
N SER A 418 44.32 1.85 -6.09
CA SER A 418 45.24 1.12 -5.21
C SER A 418 45.06 -0.40 -5.28
N SER A 419 43.81 -0.86 -5.47
CA SER A 419 43.50 -2.29 -5.64
C SER A 419 43.37 -2.71 -7.10
N GLY A 420 43.30 -1.75 -8.03
CA GLY A 420 43.04 -1.98 -9.45
C GLY A 420 41.66 -2.59 -9.72
N LYS A 421 40.70 -2.39 -8.80
CA LYS A 421 39.37 -3.02 -8.82
C LYS A 421 38.27 -1.97 -8.67
N HIS A 422 37.11 -2.30 -9.22
CA HIS A 422 35.88 -1.58 -8.91
C HIS A 422 35.38 -1.95 -7.52
N VAL A 423 35.18 -0.95 -6.66
CA VAL A 423 34.66 -1.10 -5.29
C VAL A 423 33.35 -0.34 -5.14
N LYS A 424 32.44 -0.90 -4.34
CA LYS A 424 31.15 -0.31 -4.01
C LYS A 424 31.29 0.62 -2.82
N VAL A 425 30.81 1.86 -2.94
CA VAL A 425 30.89 2.89 -1.89
C VAL A 425 29.50 3.42 -1.59
N LEU A 426 29.14 3.48 -0.31
CA LEU A 426 27.90 4.08 0.16
C LEU A 426 28.12 5.53 0.61
N LEU A 427 27.41 6.44 -0.03
CA LEU A 427 27.41 7.86 0.26
C LEU A 427 26.17 8.18 1.11
N LYS A 428 26.39 8.67 2.33
CA LYS A 428 25.35 9.09 3.26
C LYS A 428 25.43 10.59 3.48
N GLU A 429 24.42 11.32 3.03
CA GLU A 429 24.29 12.75 3.29
C GLU A 429 23.47 12.96 4.57
N LYS A 430 23.93 13.84 5.47
CA LYS A 430 23.19 14.18 6.70
C LYS A 430 22.00 15.08 6.38
N VAL A 431 20.91 14.89 7.12
CA VAL A 431 19.71 15.75 7.08
C VAL A 431 20.01 17.13 7.66
#